data_AF-C4L6H3-F1
#
_entry.id   AF-C4L6H3-F1
#
_cell.length_a   1.000
_cell.length_b   1.000
_cell.length_c   1.000
_cell.angle_alpha   90.00
_cell.angle_beta   90.00
_cell.angle_gamma   90.00
#
_symmetry.space_group_name_H-M   'P 1'
#
loop_
_entity.id
_entity.type
_entity.pdbx_description
1 polymer ?
#
loop_
_entity_poly.entity_id
_entity_poly.type
_entity_poly.pdbx_seq_one_letter_code
_entity_poly.pdbx_strand_id
1 'polypeptide(L)'
;MKILKGITAGLLSIALLGAPATPFIGEAPQVEASTQVKGMHANVETEAYTTRSSKSKRVMTIPFGASLERTAVNSSWSQVRYKGKTGWVASRDLMEVKKTDVMDTKKTVTLYASRSTKAKIVTKVPAAKQVTRLAVNKSWSQVTYGSKTGWVASSQLKARYTKETFVPRIYQVKEDAPLQSTYATNGETLVSIPKEFIVSSGERYNSWYKVTFSGKTGWVHSKYLTSYKIKDAVYTAHKLFGTKYDYSGSGKEVIISGDKIDAYTRGESASIISYPLEKADYSFYVKTAKLITSLHGGDTDTLANYMWNARPGQKYADGMYYGKYYVIMHPRGGISVIW
;
A
#
# COMPACT_ATOMS: atom_id res chain seq x y z
N MET A 1 -17.39 38.13 15.40
CA MET A 1 -18.32 37.46 16.33
C MET A 1 -19.70 37.39 15.68
N LYS A 2 -20.05 36.23 15.10
CA LYS A 2 -21.40 35.87 14.66
C LYS A 2 -21.55 34.37 14.91
N ILE A 3 -22.46 34.05 15.82
CA ILE A 3 -22.77 32.72 16.34
C ILE A 3 -23.95 32.17 15.55
N LEU A 4 -23.87 30.91 15.10
CA LEU A 4 -24.99 30.01 14.85
C LEU A 4 -24.43 28.59 14.99
N LYS A 5 -24.52 27.98 16.18
CA LYS A 5 -25.62 27.14 16.72
C LYS A 5 -25.94 25.95 15.82
N GLY A 6 -25.58 24.77 16.32
CA GLY A 6 -25.88 23.49 15.71
C GLY A 6 -27.36 23.17 15.74
N ILE A 7 -27.76 22.26 14.84
CA ILE A 7 -29.03 21.56 14.92
C ILE A 7 -28.73 20.07 14.74
N THR A 8 -28.89 19.38 15.87
CA THR A 8 -29.21 17.97 16.04
C THR A 8 -30.45 17.59 15.22
N ALA A 9 -30.34 16.53 14.42
CA ALA A 9 -31.48 15.75 13.95
C ALA A 9 -31.15 14.30 14.33
N GLY A 10 -31.87 13.59 15.19
CA GLY A 10 -33.33 13.58 15.33
C GLY A 10 -33.79 12.22 14.82
N LEU A 11 -33.56 11.19 15.64
CA LEU A 11 -34.05 9.82 15.43
C LEU A 11 -35.59 9.85 15.40
N LEU A 12 -36.16 9.59 14.22
CA LEU A 12 -37.60 9.37 14.07
C LEU A 12 -37.84 7.86 13.98
N SER A 13 -38.21 7.27 15.12
CA SER A 13 -38.74 5.90 15.20
C SER A 13 -40.18 5.90 14.68
N ILE A 14 -40.42 5.22 13.55
CA ILE A 14 -41.76 4.99 13.03
C ILE A 14 -42.27 3.65 13.58
N ALA A 15 -43.37 3.73 14.31
CA ALA A 15 -44.12 2.58 14.82
C ALA A 15 -44.83 1.84 13.68
N LEU A 16 -44.70 0.51 13.65
CA LEU A 16 -45.52 -0.36 12.79
C LEU A 16 -46.94 -0.44 13.38
N LEU A 17 -47.93 0.05 12.62
CA LEU A 17 -49.32 -0.33 12.76
C LEU A 17 -49.69 -1.21 11.57
N GLY A 18 -50.07 -2.45 11.87
CA GLY A 18 -50.50 -3.44 10.89
C GLY A 18 -51.88 -3.11 10.31
N ALA A 19 -52.03 -3.35 9.01
CA ALA A 19 -53.30 -3.41 8.29
C ALA A 19 -53.20 -4.50 7.20
N PRO A 20 -54.33 -5.06 6.75
CA PRO A 20 -54.44 -6.45 6.31
C PRO A 20 -53.96 -6.73 4.88
N ALA A 21 -53.60 -7.98 4.63
CA ALA A 21 -53.11 -8.48 3.36
C ALA A 21 -54.11 -8.27 2.21
N THR A 22 -53.72 -7.47 1.24
CA THR A 22 -54.30 -7.45 -0.11
C THR A 22 -53.70 -8.58 -0.96
N PRO A 23 -54.46 -9.17 -1.90
CA PRO A 23 -53.97 -10.30 -2.70
C PRO A 23 -52.85 -9.87 -3.65
N PHE A 24 -51.78 -10.67 -3.64
CA PHE A 24 -50.63 -10.58 -4.54
C PHE A 24 -51.10 -10.69 -6.01
N ILE A 25 -51.03 -9.60 -6.76
CA ILE A 25 -50.94 -9.62 -8.22
C ILE A 25 -49.46 -9.40 -8.55
N GLY A 26 -48.84 -10.37 -9.22
CA GLY A 26 -47.40 -10.43 -9.44
C GLY A 26 -46.85 -9.18 -10.15
N GLU A 27 -46.10 -8.38 -9.40
CA GLU A 27 -45.26 -7.33 -9.96
C GLU A 27 -43.98 -7.99 -10.50
N ALA A 28 -43.78 -7.86 -11.81
CA ALA A 28 -42.55 -8.30 -12.47
C ALA A 28 -41.34 -7.61 -11.81
N PRO A 29 -40.21 -8.29 -11.60
CA PRO A 29 -39.09 -7.71 -10.86
C PRO A 29 -38.54 -6.49 -11.60
N GLN A 30 -38.85 -5.28 -11.10
CA GLN A 30 -38.15 -4.06 -11.44
C GLN A 30 -36.73 -4.19 -10.87
N VAL A 31 -35.79 -4.60 -11.72
CA VAL A 31 -34.36 -4.60 -11.39
C VAL A 31 -33.95 -3.16 -11.12
N GLU A 32 -33.81 -2.82 -9.85
CA GLU A 32 -33.36 -1.50 -9.38
C GLU A 32 -32.03 -1.12 -10.06
N ALA A 33 -32.02 0.06 -10.66
CA ALA A 33 -30.85 0.56 -11.37
C ALA A 33 -29.75 0.94 -10.35
N SER A 34 -28.54 0.41 -10.53
CA SER A 34 -27.38 0.88 -9.79
C SER A 34 -27.01 2.30 -10.24
N THR A 35 -26.95 3.25 -9.31
CA THR A 35 -26.73 4.69 -9.55
C THR A 35 -25.26 5.15 -9.43
N GLN A 36 -24.31 4.23 -9.44
CA GLN A 36 -22.89 4.61 -9.36
C GLN A 36 -22.41 5.25 -10.67
N VAL A 37 -22.05 6.55 -10.60
CA VAL A 37 -21.40 7.25 -11.70
C VAL A 37 -20.00 6.68 -11.91
N LYS A 38 -19.72 6.18 -13.12
CA LYS A 38 -18.43 5.59 -13.47
C LYS A 38 -17.91 6.13 -14.79
N GLY A 39 -16.60 6.40 -14.85
CA GLY A 39 -15.93 6.74 -16.11
C GLY A 39 -15.91 5.55 -17.07
N MET A 40 -16.26 5.79 -18.32
CA MET A 40 -16.30 4.79 -19.39
C MET A 40 -15.56 5.28 -20.63
N HIS A 41 -15.24 4.31 -21.49
CA HIS A 41 -14.95 4.52 -22.89
C HIS A 41 -15.90 3.75 -23.79
N ALA A 42 -16.24 4.34 -24.94
CA ALA A 42 -16.88 3.61 -26.02
C ALA A 42 -15.88 2.60 -26.63
N ASN A 43 -16.17 1.31 -26.51
CA ASN A 43 -15.36 0.21 -27.06
C ASN A 43 -15.68 -0.08 -28.55
N VAL A 44 -16.78 0.49 -29.05
CA VAL A 44 -17.16 0.59 -30.46
C VAL A 44 -17.69 2.01 -30.70
N GLU A 45 -17.74 2.46 -31.95
CA GLU A 45 -18.60 3.60 -32.26
C GLU A 45 -20.04 3.17 -32.00
N THR A 46 -20.78 3.96 -31.22
CA THR A 46 -22.11 3.56 -30.74
C THR A 46 -23.05 4.74 -30.68
N GLU A 47 -24.34 4.45 -30.74
CA GLU A 47 -25.41 5.44 -30.73
C GLU A 47 -26.07 5.47 -29.35
N ALA A 48 -26.33 6.67 -28.84
CA ALA A 48 -27.11 6.87 -27.63
C ALA A 48 -28.55 7.22 -28.00
N TYR A 49 -29.51 6.61 -27.28
CA TYR A 49 -30.93 6.69 -27.57
C TYR A 49 -31.74 7.30 -26.42
N THR A 50 -32.94 7.82 -26.69
CA THR A 50 -33.78 8.43 -25.66
C THR A 50 -34.28 7.41 -24.63
N THR A 51 -34.52 6.16 -25.05
CA THR A 51 -34.92 5.06 -24.17
C THR A 51 -34.01 3.85 -24.37
N ARG A 52 -34.20 2.79 -23.56
CA ARG A 52 -33.46 1.52 -23.59
C ARG A 52 -33.80 0.65 -24.82
N SER A 53 -33.80 1.24 -26.00
CA SER A 53 -34.17 0.61 -27.26
C SER A 53 -33.50 1.31 -28.44
N SER A 54 -32.88 0.53 -29.32
CA SER A 54 -32.29 1.02 -30.58
C SER A 54 -33.32 1.49 -31.60
N LYS A 55 -34.60 1.18 -31.38
CA LYS A 55 -35.71 1.71 -32.19
C LYS A 55 -36.18 3.10 -31.73
N SER A 56 -35.71 3.57 -30.57
CA SER A 56 -36.09 4.89 -30.06
C SER A 56 -35.29 6.01 -30.72
N LYS A 57 -35.66 7.26 -30.45
CA LYS A 57 -35.01 8.43 -31.05
C LYS A 57 -33.53 8.46 -30.68
N ARG A 58 -32.67 8.60 -31.70
CA ARG A 58 -31.22 8.81 -31.52
C ARG A 58 -30.97 10.19 -30.91
N VAL A 59 -30.15 10.24 -29.87
CA VAL A 59 -29.74 11.48 -29.16
C VAL A 59 -28.41 11.98 -29.69
N MET A 60 -27.44 11.08 -29.86
CA MET A 60 -26.06 11.40 -30.27
C MET A 60 -25.32 10.14 -30.73
N THR A 61 -24.32 10.34 -31.58
CA THR A 61 -23.29 9.33 -31.89
C THR A 61 -22.08 9.56 -30.99
N ILE A 62 -21.62 8.49 -30.37
CA ILE A 62 -20.45 8.45 -29.50
C ILE A 62 -19.34 7.73 -30.28
N PRO A 63 -18.30 8.47 -30.72
CA PRO A 63 -17.18 7.87 -31.45
C PRO A 63 -16.50 6.79 -30.63
N PHE A 64 -15.94 5.79 -31.32
CA PHE A 64 -15.06 4.81 -30.69
C PHE A 64 -13.99 5.52 -29.84
N GLY A 65 -13.77 5.04 -28.62
CA GLY A 65 -12.78 5.54 -27.69
C GLY A 65 -13.15 6.84 -26.97
N ALA A 66 -14.31 7.45 -27.26
CA ALA A 66 -14.78 8.62 -26.55
C ALA A 66 -14.89 8.34 -25.03
N SER A 67 -14.43 9.29 -24.21
CA SER A 67 -14.61 9.25 -22.76
C SER A 67 -15.97 9.82 -22.38
N LEU A 68 -16.68 9.15 -21.49
CA LEU A 68 -18.04 9.46 -21.08
C LEU A 68 -18.30 8.96 -19.65
N GLU A 69 -19.36 9.45 -19.04
CA GLU A 69 -19.82 8.98 -17.73
C GLU A 69 -20.97 8.00 -17.92
N ARG A 70 -20.95 6.87 -17.24
CA ARG A 70 -22.13 6.00 -17.06
C ARG A 70 -22.80 6.39 -15.75
N THR A 71 -24.05 6.83 -15.82
CA THR A 71 -24.81 7.32 -14.66
C THR A 71 -25.76 6.26 -14.10
N ALA A 72 -26.19 5.31 -14.92
CA ALA A 72 -27.03 4.20 -14.49
C ALA A 72 -26.80 2.96 -15.37
N VAL A 73 -27.06 1.79 -14.80
CA VAL A 73 -27.14 0.52 -15.54
C VAL A 73 -28.52 -0.07 -15.33
N ASN A 74 -29.17 -0.47 -16.41
CA ASN A 74 -30.40 -1.23 -16.34
C ASN A 74 -30.39 -2.31 -17.42
N SER A 75 -30.32 -3.58 -16.97
CA SER A 75 -30.18 -4.74 -17.85
C SER A 75 -29.00 -4.54 -18.83
N SER A 76 -29.23 -4.75 -20.13
CA SER A 76 -28.22 -4.62 -21.19
C SER A 76 -27.93 -3.17 -21.62
N TRP A 77 -28.46 -2.18 -20.90
CA TRP A 77 -28.34 -0.77 -21.25
C TRP A 77 -27.66 0.04 -20.14
N SER A 78 -26.83 0.98 -20.57
CA SER A 78 -26.15 1.95 -19.72
C SER A 78 -26.65 3.34 -20.08
N GLN A 79 -27.14 4.09 -19.11
CA GLN A 79 -27.37 5.51 -19.28
C GLN A 79 -26.04 6.22 -19.19
N VAL A 80 -25.76 7.09 -20.16
CA VAL A 80 -24.48 7.78 -20.28
C VAL A 80 -24.64 9.28 -20.47
N ARG A 81 -23.63 10.04 -20.05
CA ARG A 81 -23.47 11.45 -20.33
C ARG A 81 -22.21 11.68 -21.19
N TYR A 82 -22.39 12.31 -22.35
CA TYR A 82 -21.30 12.64 -23.26
C TYR A 82 -21.52 14.04 -23.86
N LYS A 83 -20.51 14.92 -23.75
CA LYS A 83 -20.57 16.32 -24.20
C LYS A 83 -21.85 17.06 -23.77
N GLY A 84 -22.26 16.88 -22.51
CA GLY A 84 -23.44 17.52 -21.92
C GLY A 84 -24.80 16.90 -22.29
N LYS A 85 -24.86 15.90 -23.17
CA LYS A 85 -26.09 15.18 -23.52
C LYS A 85 -26.18 13.85 -22.78
N THR A 86 -27.40 13.41 -22.48
CA THR A 86 -27.69 12.12 -21.82
C THR A 86 -28.50 11.21 -22.72
N GLY A 87 -28.15 9.92 -22.77
CA GLY A 87 -28.89 8.90 -23.51
C GLY A 87 -28.52 7.49 -23.06
N TRP A 88 -29.21 6.49 -23.59
CA TRP A 88 -28.99 5.07 -23.31
C TRP A 88 -28.18 4.41 -24.43
N VAL A 89 -27.14 3.68 -24.04
CA VAL A 89 -26.22 2.95 -24.92
C VAL A 89 -26.19 1.48 -24.51
N ALA A 90 -25.96 0.56 -25.44
CA ALA A 90 -25.79 -0.85 -25.09
C ALA A 90 -24.55 -1.02 -24.18
N SER A 91 -24.72 -1.66 -23.02
CA SER A 91 -23.64 -1.79 -22.02
C SER A 91 -22.41 -2.52 -22.56
N ARG A 92 -22.58 -3.44 -23.52
CA ARG A 92 -21.50 -4.17 -24.20
C ARG A 92 -20.58 -3.29 -25.04
N ASP A 93 -21.07 -2.12 -25.44
CA ASP A 93 -20.33 -1.14 -26.24
C ASP A 93 -19.47 -0.24 -25.35
N LEU A 94 -19.57 -0.37 -24.04
CA LEU A 94 -18.83 0.42 -23.07
C LEU A 94 -17.76 -0.42 -22.36
N MET A 95 -16.68 0.25 -22.01
CA MET A 95 -15.61 -0.31 -21.20
C MET A 95 -15.32 0.61 -20.03
N GLU A 96 -15.32 0.04 -18.82
CA GLU A 96 -15.08 0.79 -17.58
C GLU A 96 -13.63 1.23 -17.45
N VAL A 97 -13.43 2.48 -17.06
CA VAL A 97 -12.13 3.04 -16.70
C VAL A 97 -11.78 2.56 -15.30
N LYS A 98 -10.96 1.51 -15.21
CA LYS A 98 -10.63 0.90 -13.91
C LYS A 98 -9.42 1.53 -13.23
N LYS A 99 -8.48 2.10 -13.98
CA LYS A 99 -7.28 2.77 -13.45
C LYS A 99 -6.57 3.56 -14.55
N THR A 100 -6.27 4.82 -14.28
CA THR A 100 -5.37 5.60 -15.14
C THR A 100 -3.93 5.38 -14.69
N ASP A 101 -3.09 4.92 -15.62
CA ASP A 101 -1.65 4.73 -15.36
C ASP A 101 -0.85 5.62 -16.30
N VAL A 102 0.13 6.33 -15.75
CA VAL A 102 1.08 7.08 -16.57
C VAL A 102 2.14 6.12 -17.11
N MET A 103 2.28 6.12 -18.42
CA MET A 103 3.18 5.22 -19.15
C MET A 103 4.10 6.02 -20.07
N ASP A 104 5.24 5.43 -20.40
CA ASP A 104 6.11 5.95 -21.44
C ASP A 104 6.07 5.05 -22.67
N THR A 105 6.20 5.68 -23.84
CA THR A 105 6.39 4.95 -25.10
C THR A 105 7.80 4.36 -25.17
N LYS A 106 7.92 3.08 -25.52
CA LYS A 106 9.23 2.42 -25.69
C LYS A 106 9.96 2.88 -26.95
N LYS A 107 9.21 3.25 -27.98
CA LYS A 107 9.65 3.73 -29.28
C LYS A 107 8.61 4.70 -29.83
N THR A 108 8.80 5.26 -31.03
CA THR A 108 7.73 5.98 -31.70
C THR A 108 6.56 5.02 -31.95
N VAL A 109 5.39 5.35 -31.41
CA VAL A 109 4.16 4.54 -31.53
C VAL A 109 3.10 5.28 -32.33
N THR A 110 2.23 4.51 -32.97
CA THR A 110 1.05 5.03 -33.67
C THR A 110 -0.17 4.76 -32.81
N LEU A 111 -0.97 5.79 -32.54
CA LEU A 111 -2.28 5.65 -31.92
C LEU A 111 -3.32 5.43 -33.01
N TYR A 112 -4.06 4.34 -32.90
CA TYR A 112 -5.09 3.92 -33.84
C TYR A 112 -6.49 4.23 -33.30
N ALA A 113 -7.42 4.51 -34.21
CA ALA A 113 -8.81 4.76 -33.89
C ALA A 113 -9.56 3.49 -33.49
N SER A 114 -8.95 2.30 -33.58
CA SER A 114 -9.47 1.09 -32.95
C SER A 114 -8.34 0.12 -32.57
N ARG A 115 -8.67 -1.02 -31.97
CA ARG A 115 -7.72 -2.07 -31.54
C ARG A 115 -7.16 -2.88 -32.73
N SER A 116 -6.73 -2.18 -33.78
CA SER A 116 -6.23 -2.73 -35.04
C SER A 116 -5.25 -1.78 -35.69
N THR A 117 -4.16 -2.30 -36.23
CA THR A 117 -3.17 -1.53 -37.01
C THR A 117 -3.68 -1.11 -38.38
N LYS A 118 -4.79 -1.69 -38.85
CA LYS A 118 -5.48 -1.29 -40.09
C LYS A 118 -6.46 -0.15 -39.89
N ALA A 119 -6.73 0.24 -38.64
CA ALA A 119 -7.65 1.32 -38.34
C ALA A 119 -7.05 2.69 -38.68
N LYS A 120 -7.91 3.71 -38.77
CA LYS A 120 -7.50 5.10 -39.00
C LYS A 120 -6.45 5.52 -37.98
N ILE A 121 -5.39 6.17 -38.44
CA ILE A 121 -4.35 6.74 -37.58
C ILE A 121 -4.90 8.00 -36.91
N VAL A 122 -4.82 8.08 -35.58
CA VAL A 122 -5.17 9.26 -34.80
C VAL A 122 -3.97 10.22 -34.71
N THR A 123 -2.81 9.69 -34.31
CA THR A 123 -1.56 10.45 -34.21
C THR A 123 -0.36 9.50 -34.04
N LYS A 124 0.85 10.01 -34.25
CA LYS A 124 2.09 9.36 -33.81
C LYS A 124 2.59 10.02 -32.53
N VAL A 125 3.18 9.23 -31.63
CA VAL A 125 3.76 9.67 -30.37
C VAL A 125 5.24 9.26 -30.35
N PRO A 126 6.19 10.20 -30.25
CA PRO A 126 7.62 9.88 -30.23
C PRO A 126 8.02 8.94 -29.09
N ALA A 127 9.20 8.32 -29.19
CA ALA A 127 9.79 7.50 -28.13
C ALA A 127 10.00 8.30 -26.83
N ALA A 128 9.92 7.60 -25.68
CA ALA A 128 10.09 8.16 -24.34
C ALA A 128 9.13 9.32 -23.98
N LYS A 129 8.02 9.45 -24.70
CA LYS A 129 6.96 10.41 -24.37
C LYS A 129 5.93 9.78 -23.44
N GLN A 130 5.44 10.61 -22.54
CA GLN A 130 4.42 10.26 -21.57
C GLN A 130 3.06 10.14 -22.25
N VAL A 131 2.32 9.10 -21.91
CA VAL A 131 0.90 8.93 -22.25
C VAL A 131 0.12 8.50 -21.00
N THR A 132 -1.15 8.88 -20.91
CA THR A 132 -2.02 8.40 -19.84
C THR A 132 -2.81 7.23 -20.37
N ARG A 133 -2.57 6.02 -19.84
CA ARG A 133 -3.35 4.84 -20.17
C ARG A 133 -4.66 4.86 -19.39
N LEU A 134 -5.77 4.77 -20.11
CA LEU A 134 -7.12 4.81 -19.55
C LEU A 134 -7.72 3.41 -19.36
N ALA A 135 -7.37 2.48 -20.25
CA ALA A 135 -7.92 1.14 -20.26
C ALA A 135 -6.96 0.14 -20.94
N VAL A 136 -7.08 -1.14 -20.58
CA VAL A 136 -6.38 -2.27 -21.21
C VAL A 136 -7.42 -3.29 -21.67
N ASN A 137 -7.43 -3.60 -22.96
CA ASN A 137 -8.29 -4.64 -23.53
C ASN A 137 -7.44 -5.61 -24.34
N LYS A 138 -7.24 -6.81 -23.79
CA LYS A 138 -6.30 -7.81 -24.32
C LYS A 138 -4.92 -7.17 -24.54
N SER A 139 -4.35 -7.29 -25.74
CA SER A 139 -3.02 -6.78 -26.09
C SER A 139 -2.98 -5.28 -26.44
N TRP A 140 -4.07 -4.54 -26.25
CA TRP A 140 -4.18 -3.13 -26.60
C TRP A 140 -4.45 -2.26 -25.37
N SER A 141 -3.80 -1.10 -25.33
CA SER A 141 -3.99 -0.06 -24.34
C SER A 141 -4.62 1.15 -25.00
N GLN A 142 -5.69 1.67 -24.42
CA GLN A 142 -6.22 2.98 -24.77
C GLN A 142 -5.47 4.04 -24.01
N VAL A 143 -4.93 5.03 -24.71
CA VAL A 143 -4.10 6.08 -24.11
C VAL A 143 -4.50 7.46 -24.62
N THR A 144 -4.21 8.48 -23.81
CA THR A 144 -4.23 9.88 -24.24
C THR A 144 -2.83 10.44 -24.41
N TYR A 145 -2.67 11.30 -25.42
CA TYR A 145 -1.49 12.12 -25.64
C TYR A 145 -1.95 13.52 -26.07
N GLY A 146 -1.77 14.50 -25.17
CA GLY A 146 -2.44 15.80 -25.31
C GLY A 146 -3.96 15.64 -25.28
N SER A 147 -4.66 16.24 -26.23
CA SER A 147 -6.13 16.14 -26.39
C SER A 147 -6.59 14.92 -27.22
N LYS A 148 -5.65 14.09 -27.71
CA LYS A 148 -5.97 12.96 -28.59
C LYS A 148 -6.01 11.65 -27.81
N THR A 149 -7.03 10.85 -28.07
CA THR A 149 -7.20 9.50 -27.50
C THR A 149 -7.16 8.45 -28.60
N GLY A 150 -6.42 7.38 -28.39
CA GLY A 150 -6.37 6.25 -29.32
C GLY A 150 -5.80 4.99 -28.69
N TRP A 151 -5.69 3.93 -29.48
CA TRP A 151 -5.21 2.63 -29.03
C TRP A 151 -3.82 2.33 -29.57
N VAL A 152 -3.02 1.72 -28.71
CA VAL A 152 -1.65 1.29 -29.01
C VAL A 152 -1.45 -0.12 -28.47
N ALA A 153 -0.59 -0.91 -29.11
CA ALA A 153 -0.22 -2.21 -28.57
C ALA A 153 0.41 -2.03 -27.17
N SER A 154 -0.13 -2.71 -26.16
CA SER A 154 0.31 -2.60 -24.76
C SER A 154 1.81 -2.92 -24.61
N SER A 155 2.34 -3.81 -25.46
CA SER A 155 3.76 -4.17 -25.50
C SER A 155 4.68 -3.00 -25.85
N GLN A 156 4.18 -1.95 -26.49
CA GLN A 156 4.94 -0.76 -26.87
C GLN A 156 4.99 0.31 -25.77
N LEU A 157 4.31 0.07 -24.65
CA LEU A 157 4.33 0.93 -23.48
C LEU A 157 5.19 0.32 -22.38
N LYS A 158 5.81 1.16 -21.56
CA LYS A 158 6.51 0.77 -20.32
C LYS A 158 6.04 1.63 -19.16
N ALA A 159 6.02 1.05 -17.96
CA ALA A 159 5.69 1.81 -16.76
C ALA A 159 6.65 3.01 -16.64
N ARG A 160 6.10 4.18 -16.33
CA ARG A 160 6.90 5.34 -16.00
C ARG A 160 7.29 5.25 -14.54
N TYR A 161 8.59 5.30 -14.26
CA TYR A 161 9.12 5.33 -12.90
C TYR A 161 9.63 6.74 -12.62
N THR A 162 8.95 7.46 -11.73
CA THR A 162 9.38 8.79 -11.30
C THR A 162 10.17 8.68 -10.01
N LYS A 163 11.42 9.16 -10.04
CA LYS A 163 12.26 9.26 -8.85
C LYS A 163 11.74 10.35 -7.93
N GLU A 164 11.70 10.06 -6.65
CA GLU A 164 11.44 11.03 -5.59
C GLU A 164 12.46 10.81 -4.47
N THR A 165 13.05 11.90 -3.99
CA THR A 165 13.96 11.91 -2.84
C THR A 165 13.36 12.73 -1.72
N PHE A 166 13.53 12.27 -0.50
CA PHE A 166 12.96 12.89 0.69
C PHE A 166 13.87 12.66 1.90
N VAL A 167 13.68 13.46 2.95
CA VAL A 167 14.38 13.25 4.23
C VAL A 167 14.11 11.81 4.69
N PRO A 168 15.15 11.01 5.01
CA PRO A 168 14.98 9.60 5.36
C PRO A 168 13.91 9.38 6.42
N ARG A 169 13.02 8.42 6.14
CA ARG A 169 11.97 7.97 7.05
C ARG A 169 12.15 6.50 7.34
N ILE A 170 11.68 6.09 8.50
CA ILE A 170 11.70 4.68 8.91
C ILE A 170 10.34 4.03 8.68
N TYR A 171 10.41 2.75 8.31
CA TYR A 171 9.27 1.93 7.96
C TYR A 171 9.41 0.57 8.62
N GLN A 172 8.30 0.01 9.08
CA GLN A 172 8.26 -1.36 9.57
C GLN A 172 7.74 -2.29 8.47
N VAL A 173 8.35 -3.45 8.37
CA VAL A 173 7.98 -4.51 7.43
C VAL A 173 6.80 -5.31 8.01
N LYS A 174 5.67 -5.34 7.31
CA LYS A 174 4.41 -5.97 7.79
C LYS A 174 4.34 -7.48 7.60
N GLU A 175 5.12 -7.99 6.66
CA GLU A 175 5.27 -9.40 6.27
C GLU A 175 6.59 -9.54 5.52
N ASP A 176 7.14 -10.75 5.43
CA ASP A 176 8.41 -11.00 4.75
C ASP A 176 8.46 -10.35 3.36
N ALA A 177 9.43 -9.45 3.19
CA ALA A 177 9.49 -8.53 2.07
C ALA A 177 10.71 -8.81 1.19
N PRO A 178 10.53 -9.11 -0.10
CA PRO A 178 11.66 -9.26 -1.00
C PRO A 178 12.35 -7.91 -1.22
N LEU A 179 13.65 -7.85 -0.90
CA LEU A 179 14.53 -6.77 -1.34
C LEU A 179 14.98 -7.09 -2.77
N GLN A 180 14.47 -6.34 -3.74
CA GLN A 180 14.71 -6.60 -5.15
C GLN A 180 15.87 -5.78 -5.71
N SER A 181 16.58 -6.32 -6.70
CA SER A 181 17.69 -5.62 -7.37
C SER A 181 17.24 -4.39 -8.17
N THR A 182 15.97 -4.33 -8.58
CA THR A 182 15.38 -3.21 -9.31
C THR A 182 13.93 -2.96 -8.89
N TYR A 183 13.48 -1.71 -9.05
CA TYR A 183 12.07 -1.29 -8.90
C TYR A 183 11.22 -1.60 -10.15
N ALA A 184 11.83 -2.14 -11.19
CA ALA A 184 11.17 -2.48 -12.44
C ALA A 184 10.57 -3.91 -12.41
N THR A 185 9.85 -4.26 -13.47
CA THR A 185 9.35 -5.63 -13.67
C THR A 185 10.50 -6.63 -13.73
N ASN A 186 10.32 -7.78 -13.07
CA ASN A 186 11.25 -8.92 -13.02
C ASN A 186 12.57 -8.63 -12.26
N GLY A 187 12.52 -7.85 -11.18
CA GLY A 187 13.65 -7.71 -10.28
C GLY A 187 13.93 -9.01 -9.53
N GLU A 188 15.20 -9.41 -9.49
CA GLU A 188 15.67 -10.55 -8.71
C GLU A 188 15.63 -10.22 -7.22
N THR A 189 15.24 -11.19 -6.38
CA THR A 189 15.27 -11.05 -4.93
C THR A 189 16.69 -11.23 -4.41
N LEU A 190 17.28 -10.18 -3.86
CA LEU A 190 18.62 -10.18 -3.26
C LEU A 190 18.64 -10.82 -1.86
N VAL A 191 17.58 -10.57 -1.09
CA VAL A 191 17.35 -11.09 0.27
C VAL A 191 15.88 -10.85 0.65
N SER A 192 15.32 -11.70 1.52
CA SER A 192 14.03 -11.42 2.16
C SER A 192 14.26 -10.67 3.47
N ILE A 193 13.61 -9.52 3.64
CA ILE A 193 13.59 -8.76 4.88
C ILE A 193 12.46 -9.33 5.75
N PRO A 194 12.75 -9.88 6.94
CA PRO A 194 11.71 -10.51 7.74
C PRO A 194 10.67 -9.50 8.25
N LYS A 195 9.47 -10.00 8.55
CA LYS A 195 8.43 -9.25 9.26
C LYS A 195 8.96 -8.58 10.54
N GLU A 196 8.35 -7.45 10.92
CA GLU A 196 8.66 -6.60 12.07
C GLU A 196 10.00 -5.86 12.01
N PHE A 197 10.85 -6.10 11.00
CA PHE A 197 12.08 -5.33 10.83
C PHE A 197 11.79 -3.88 10.47
N ILE A 198 12.61 -2.97 10.99
CA ILE A 198 12.58 -1.56 10.64
C ILE A 198 13.65 -1.28 9.60
N VAL A 199 13.26 -0.59 8.54
CA VAL A 199 14.14 -0.15 7.45
C VAL A 199 14.02 1.35 7.26
N SER A 200 15.09 1.98 6.78
CA SER A 200 15.09 3.40 6.42
C SER A 200 15.06 3.56 4.90
N SER A 201 14.37 4.59 4.44
CA SER A 201 14.38 4.98 3.03
C SER A 201 14.26 6.49 2.90
N GLY A 202 15.05 7.08 2.00
CA GLY A 202 14.97 8.49 1.59
C GLY A 202 14.80 8.65 0.08
N GLU A 203 14.58 7.55 -0.65
CA GLU A 203 14.46 7.54 -2.10
C GLU A 203 13.41 6.51 -2.50
N ARG A 204 12.52 6.89 -3.42
CA ARG A 204 11.54 5.97 -4.01
C ARG A 204 11.35 6.20 -5.50
N TYR A 205 10.94 5.14 -6.19
CA TYR A 205 10.32 5.20 -7.52
C TYR A 205 8.88 4.72 -7.41
N ASN A 206 7.92 5.65 -7.55
CA ASN A 206 6.50 5.36 -7.31
C ASN A 206 6.29 4.66 -5.95
N SER A 207 5.88 3.39 -5.98
CA SER A 207 5.64 2.54 -4.81
C SER A 207 6.85 1.70 -4.39
N TRP A 208 8.04 1.92 -4.96
CA TRP A 208 9.25 1.17 -4.63
C TRP A 208 10.21 2.02 -3.84
N TYR A 209 10.55 1.59 -2.63
CA TYR A 209 11.42 2.31 -1.71
C TYR A 209 12.81 1.71 -1.73
N LYS A 210 13.83 2.55 -1.85
CA LYS A 210 15.24 2.13 -1.77
C LYS A 210 15.59 1.84 -0.32
N VAL A 211 16.09 0.65 -0.06
CA VAL A 211 16.39 0.16 1.28
C VAL A 211 17.74 -0.54 1.26
N THR A 212 18.51 -0.39 2.34
CA THR A 212 19.69 -1.20 2.61
C THR A 212 19.40 -2.15 3.77
N PHE A 213 19.62 -3.43 3.56
CA PHE A 213 19.41 -4.47 4.56
C PHE A 213 20.49 -5.55 4.43
N SER A 214 21.11 -5.93 5.55
CA SER A 214 22.20 -6.91 5.62
C SER A 214 23.31 -6.67 4.58
N GLY A 215 23.77 -5.42 4.48
CA GLY A 215 24.81 -5.00 3.54
C GLY A 215 24.38 -4.92 2.07
N LYS A 216 23.16 -5.34 1.71
CA LYS A 216 22.62 -5.26 0.35
C LYS A 216 21.72 -4.05 0.19
N THR A 217 21.83 -3.33 -0.93
CA THR A 217 20.95 -2.22 -1.26
C THR A 217 20.06 -2.59 -2.43
N GLY A 218 18.75 -2.37 -2.30
CA GLY A 218 17.75 -2.71 -3.31
C GLY A 218 16.44 -1.98 -3.10
N TRP A 219 15.35 -2.55 -3.60
CA TRP A 219 14.03 -1.94 -3.66
C TRP A 219 12.96 -2.82 -3.01
N VAL A 220 12.13 -2.22 -2.16
CA VAL A 220 11.00 -2.88 -1.50
C VAL A 220 9.70 -2.20 -1.91
N HIS A 221 8.69 -2.98 -2.31
CA HIS A 221 7.39 -2.43 -2.66
C HIS A 221 6.65 -1.93 -1.40
N SER A 222 6.00 -0.78 -1.49
CA SER A 222 5.32 -0.09 -0.39
C SER A 222 4.24 -0.93 0.29
N LYS A 223 3.68 -1.92 -0.42
CA LYS A 223 2.73 -2.88 0.14
C LYS A 223 3.28 -3.61 1.37
N TYR A 224 4.59 -3.83 1.44
CA TYR A 224 5.28 -4.47 2.56
C TYR A 224 5.61 -3.50 3.70
N LEU A 225 5.55 -2.19 3.45
CA LEU A 225 6.01 -1.16 4.37
C LEU A 225 4.82 -0.46 5.04
N THR A 226 5.00 -0.12 6.31
CA THR A 226 4.15 0.83 7.01
C THR A 226 5.03 1.90 7.66
N SER A 227 4.56 3.15 7.71
CA SER A 227 5.32 4.20 8.40
C SER A 227 5.49 3.80 9.86
N TYR A 228 6.71 3.92 10.35
CA TYR A 228 7.04 3.59 11.73
C TYR A 228 7.41 4.84 12.51
N LYS A 229 6.96 4.92 13.76
CA LYS A 229 7.38 5.95 14.70
C LYS A 229 8.15 5.27 15.80
N ILE A 230 9.37 5.74 16.04
CA ILE A 230 10.17 5.28 17.18
C ILE A 230 9.36 5.61 18.44
N LYS A 231 9.13 4.59 19.25
CA LYS A 231 8.56 4.79 20.58
C LYS A 231 9.65 5.35 21.49
N ASP A 232 9.28 6.23 22.41
CA ASP A 232 10.20 6.68 23.43
C ASP A 232 10.73 5.47 24.22
N ALA A 233 12.05 5.33 24.28
CA ALA A 233 12.71 4.16 24.83
C ALA A 233 12.46 4.02 26.34
N VAL A 234 12.47 5.15 27.07
CA VAL A 234 12.18 5.23 28.51
C VAL A 234 10.73 4.83 28.79
N TYR A 235 9.78 5.40 28.05
CA TYR A 235 8.36 5.03 28.15
C TYR A 235 8.12 3.55 27.88
N THR A 236 8.76 3.00 26.83
CA THR A 236 8.63 1.59 26.45
C THR A 236 9.22 0.67 27.53
N ALA A 237 10.36 1.02 28.11
CA ALA A 237 10.98 0.28 29.20
C ALA A 237 10.12 0.31 30.47
N HIS A 238 9.62 1.47 30.88
CA HIS A 238 8.68 1.59 32.01
C HIS A 238 7.47 0.67 31.84
N LYS A 239 6.86 0.63 30.64
CA LYS A 239 5.71 -0.22 30.37
C LYS A 239 6.01 -1.72 30.48
N LEU A 240 7.22 -2.16 30.12
CA LEU A 240 7.62 -3.57 30.11
C LEU A 240 8.14 -4.06 31.48
N PHE A 241 8.87 -3.21 32.20
CA PHE A 241 9.60 -3.56 33.41
C PHE A 241 8.95 -2.98 34.69
N GLY A 242 8.01 -2.05 34.58
CA GLY A 242 7.24 -1.49 35.68
C GLY A 242 7.89 -0.26 36.33
N THR A 243 7.68 -0.10 37.63
CA THR A 243 8.19 1.04 38.43
C THR A 243 9.26 0.62 39.44
N LYS A 244 9.68 -0.65 39.41
CA LYS A 244 10.69 -1.20 40.33
C LYS A 244 12.11 -0.72 40.03
N TYR A 245 12.32 -0.18 38.85
CA TYR A 245 13.62 0.27 38.36
C TYR A 245 13.58 1.78 38.11
N ASP A 246 14.75 2.39 38.13
CA ASP A 246 14.99 3.73 37.65
C ASP A 246 15.25 3.69 36.14
N TYR A 247 14.73 4.67 35.41
CA TYR A 247 14.87 4.75 33.96
C TYR A 247 15.42 6.12 33.58
N SER A 248 16.47 6.14 32.77
CA SER A 248 17.06 7.38 32.22
C SER A 248 17.45 7.17 30.76
N GLY A 249 17.78 8.24 30.02
CA GLY A 249 18.15 8.16 28.60
C GLY A 249 17.36 9.13 27.73
N SER A 250 17.60 9.10 26.42
CA SER A 250 16.90 9.96 25.45
C SER A 250 16.78 9.33 24.07
N GLY A 251 15.67 9.59 23.38
CA GLY A 251 15.43 9.11 22.02
C GLY A 251 15.32 7.59 21.93
N LYS A 252 16.33 6.95 21.31
CA LYS A 252 16.42 5.48 21.18
C LYS A 252 17.18 4.83 22.36
N GLU A 253 17.74 5.63 23.25
CA GLU A 253 18.51 5.19 24.41
C GLU A 253 17.64 5.23 25.68
N VAL A 254 17.80 4.20 26.49
CA VAL A 254 17.23 3.92 27.80
C VAL A 254 18.23 3.11 28.64
N ILE A 255 18.48 3.61 29.83
CA ILE A 255 19.22 2.95 30.90
C ILE A 255 18.17 2.58 31.96
N ILE A 256 18.18 1.33 32.40
CA ILE A 256 17.33 0.79 33.46
C ILE A 256 18.27 0.42 34.61
N SER A 257 18.21 1.12 35.75
CA SER A 257 19.05 0.86 36.92
C SER A 257 18.20 0.49 38.14
N GLY A 258 18.70 -0.35 39.04
CA GLY A 258 18.01 -0.71 40.28
C GLY A 258 18.77 -1.78 41.04
N ASP A 259 18.28 -2.18 42.22
CA ASP A 259 19.02 -2.94 43.24
C ASP A 259 19.84 -4.16 42.76
N LYS A 260 19.53 -4.73 41.58
CA LYS A 260 20.29 -5.80 40.91
C LYS A 260 20.12 -5.83 39.37
N ILE A 261 19.81 -4.72 38.68
CA ILE A 261 19.75 -4.69 37.20
C ILE A 261 20.28 -3.35 36.70
N ASP A 262 21.48 -3.35 36.12
CA ASP A 262 21.89 -2.28 35.20
C ASP A 262 21.65 -2.77 33.77
N ALA A 263 20.65 -2.22 33.08
CA ALA A 263 20.24 -2.44 31.69
C ALA A 263 20.56 -1.19 30.83
N TYR A 264 21.67 -1.13 30.07
CA TYR A 264 22.00 0.07 29.28
C TYR A 264 21.38 0.06 27.87
N THR A 265 21.32 1.15 27.12
CA THR A 265 21.22 1.14 25.65
C THR A 265 21.93 2.38 25.14
N ARG A 266 22.86 2.25 24.17
CA ARG A 266 23.67 3.36 23.68
C ARG A 266 23.76 3.36 22.15
N GLY A 267 23.58 4.50 21.52
CA GLY A 267 23.81 4.79 20.10
C GLY A 267 22.81 4.16 19.14
N GLU A 268 23.10 4.30 17.84
CA GLU A 268 22.38 3.60 16.75
C GLU A 268 22.53 2.07 16.79
N SER A 269 23.30 1.56 17.77
CA SER A 269 23.59 0.16 18.09
C SER A 269 23.40 -0.10 19.60
N ALA A 270 22.16 -0.18 20.07
CA ALA A 270 21.84 -0.35 21.49
C ALA A 270 22.16 -1.71 22.07
N SER A 271 23.31 -1.75 22.70
CA SER A 271 23.67 -2.74 23.70
C SER A 271 22.74 -2.68 24.92
N ILE A 272 21.81 -3.63 25.10
CA ILE A 272 21.26 -3.93 26.44
C ILE A 272 22.24 -4.74 27.27
N ILE A 273 23.08 -4.06 28.05
CA ILE A 273 23.97 -4.61 29.11
C ILE A 273 23.12 -5.00 30.30
N SER A 274 23.02 -6.25 30.81
CA SER A 274 22.19 -6.59 32.00
C SER A 274 22.99 -7.16 33.20
N TYR A 275 23.11 -6.49 34.36
CA TYR A 275 23.85 -6.98 35.56
C TYR A 275 23.01 -7.06 36.86
N PRO A 276 23.05 -8.11 37.74
CA PRO A 276 23.63 -9.45 37.67
C PRO A 276 22.57 -10.58 37.53
N LEU A 277 22.90 -11.61 36.74
CA LEU A 277 21.98 -12.60 36.17
C LEU A 277 21.76 -13.89 36.99
N GLU A 278 22.29 -14.04 38.21
CA GLU A 278 22.13 -15.30 38.98
C GLU A 278 20.65 -15.68 39.26
N LYS A 279 19.70 -14.77 39.04
CA LYS A 279 18.26 -14.99 39.22
C LYS A 279 17.37 -14.56 38.04
N ALA A 280 17.93 -14.24 36.88
CA ALA A 280 17.13 -13.83 35.72
C ALA A 280 16.52 -15.05 35.01
N ASP A 281 15.20 -15.09 34.94
CA ASP A 281 14.44 -16.13 34.24
C ASP A 281 14.28 -15.81 32.75
N TYR A 282 13.70 -16.75 32.00
CA TYR A 282 13.43 -16.56 30.57
C TYR A 282 12.51 -15.36 30.30
N SER A 283 11.59 -15.06 31.22
CA SER A 283 10.66 -13.91 31.12
C SER A 283 11.38 -12.58 31.06
N PHE A 284 12.48 -12.43 31.82
CA PHE A 284 13.34 -11.25 31.73
C PHE A 284 13.91 -11.06 30.32
N TYR A 285 14.48 -12.10 29.72
CA TYR A 285 15.04 -12.01 28.37
C TYR A 285 13.97 -11.72 27.30
N VAL A 286 12.75 -12.26 27.46
CA VAL A 286 11.62 -11.93 26.59
C VAL A 286 11.26 -10.44 26.69
N LYS A 287 11.20 -9.86 27.88
CA LYS A 287 10.93 -8.41 28.05
C LYS A 287 12.04 -7.55 27.44
N THR A 288 13.29 -7.95 27.63
CA THR A 288 14.46 -7.27 27.06
C THR A 288 14.44 -7.34 25.52
N ALA A 289 14.16 -8.51 24.95
CA ALA A 289 13.99 -8.68 23.52
C ALA A 289 12.83 -7.81 22.98
N LYS A 290 11.69 -7.76 23.68
CA LYS A 290 10.54 -6.90 23.33
C LYS A 290 10.91 -5.42 23.32
N LEU A 291 11.75 -4.97 24.27
CA LEU A 291 12.23 -3.59 24.30
C LEU A 291 13.09 -3.31 23.06
N ILE A 292 14.07 -4.16 22.76
CA ILE A 292 14.97 -4.00 21.60
C ILE A 292 14.17 -3.99 20.30
N THR A 293 13.31 -4.98 20.08
CA THR A 293 12.53 -5.10 18.85
C THR A 293 11.48 -3.99 18.71
N SER A 294 10.97 -3.46 19.82
CA SER A 294 10.07 -2.28 19.81
C SER A 294 10.78 -0.97 19.47
N LEU A 295 12.11 -0.91 19.49
CA LEU A 295 12.87 0.28 19.16
C LEU A 295 13.58 0.15 17.80
N HIS A 296 13.95 -1.07 17.43
CA HIS A 296 14.84 -1.36 16.29
C HIS A 296 14.28 -2.41 15.31
N GLY A 297 13.09 -2.91 15.59
CA GLY A 297 12.43 -3.97 14.81
C GLY A 297 13.11 -5.32 14.96
N GLY A 298 12.46 -6.35 14.41
CA GLY A 298 12.96 -7.72 14.37
C GLY A 298 12.18 -8.68 15.24
N ASP A 299 12.58 -9.95 15.20
CA ASP A 299 11.82 -11.03 15.82
C ASP A 299 12.15 -11.18 17.32
N THR A 300 11.12 -11.00 18.15
CA THR A 300 11.24 -10.95 19.60
C THR A 300 11.58 -12.32 20.18
N ASP A 301 10.90 -13.36 19.72
CA ASP A 301 11.03 -14.70 20.30
C ASP A 301 12.38 -15.31 19.93
N THR A 302 12.82 -15.10 18.69
CA THR A 302 14.16 -15.45 18.22
C THR A 302 15.24 -14.77 19.04
N LEU A 303 15.14 -13.46 19.25
CA LEU A 303 16.11 -12.72 20.06
C LEU A 303 16.11 -13.17 21.53
N ALA A 304 14.93 -13.37 22.13
CA ALA A 304 14.80 -13.85 23.51
C ALA A 304 15.46 -15.22 23.69
N ASN A 305 15.22 -16.15 22.76
CA ASN A 305 15.84 -17.48 22.76
C ASN A 305 17.37 -17.40 22.63
N TYR A 306 17.87 -16.53 21.77
CA TYR A 306 19.32 -16.34 21.63
C TYR A 306 19.96 -15.78 22.89
N MET A 307 19.36 -14.75 23.48
CA MET A 307 19.82 -14.20 24.76
C MET A 307 19.77 -15.25 25.87
N TRP A 308 18.71 -16.07 25.92
CA TRP A 308 18.59 -17.15 26.90
C TRP A 308 19.69 -18.20 26.77
N ASN A 309 20.00 -18.62 25.54
CA ASN A 309 21.03 -19.63 25.29
C ASN A 309 22.45 -19.08 25.56
N ALA A 310 22.65 -17.77 25.40
CA ALA A 310 23.87 -17.05 25.72
C ALA A 310 23.91 -16.52 27.17
N ARG A 311 23.23 -17.16 28.14
CA ARG A 311 23.28 -16.73 29.55
C ARG A 311 24.54 -17.24 30.27
N PRO A 312 25.05 -16.54 31.31
CA PRO A 312 26.19 -16.98 32.10
C PRO A 312 26.02 -18.40 32.65
N GLY A 313 27.09 -19.22 32.59
CA GLY A 313 27.07 -20.63 33.01
C GLY A 313 26.78 -21.64 31.88
N GLN A 314 26.50 -21.17 30.66
CA GLN A 314 26.60 -21.97 29.43
C GLN A 314 27.98 -21.76 28.79
N LYS A 315 28.44 -22.69 27.92
CA LYS A 315 29.77 -22.61 27.26
C LYS A 315 30.01 -21.20 26.72
N TYR A 316 31.07 -20.55 27.23
CA TYR A 316 31.49 -19.21 26.84
C TYR A 316 31.49 -19.05 25.32
N ALA A 317 30.91 -17.96 24.86
CA ALA A 317 30.99 -17.56 23.47
C ALA A 317 31.48 -16.12 23.41
N ASP A 318 32.70 -15.95 22.88
CA ASP A 318 33.05 -14.71 22.19
C ASP A 318 31.93 -14.36 21.22
N GLY A 319 31.54 -13.09 21.17
CA GLY A 319 30.22 -12.65 20.71
C GLY A 319 29.70 -13.37 19.47
N MET A 320 28.42 -13.75 19.51
CA MET A 320 27.78 -14.57 18.49
C MET A 320 26.91 -13.72 17.57
N TYR A 321 27.04 -13.96 16.26
CA TYR A 321 26.12 -13.40 15.27
C TYR A 321 24.86 -14.26 15.17
N TYR A 322 23.72 -13.60 15.30
CA TYR A 322 22.39 -14.18 15.24
C TYR A 322 21.50 -13.35 14.32
N GLY A 323 21.54 -13.65 13.03
CA GLY A 323 20.87 -12.85 12.01
C GLY A 323 21.50 -11.46 11.93
N LYS A 324 20.75 -10.40 12.27
CA LYS A 324 21.29 -9.04 12.37
C LYS A 324 21.93 -8.72 13.72
N TYR A 325 21.68 -9.54 14.74
CA TYR A 325 22.12 -9.23 16.10
C TYR A 325 23.51 -9.80 16.36
N TYR A 326 24.37 -9.03 16.99
CA TYR A 326 25.64 -9.49 17.56
C TYR A 326 25.52 -9.46 19.07
N VAL A 327 25.47 -10.65 19.68
CA VAL A 327 25.21 -10.83 21.10
C VAL A 327 26.54 -11.06 21.82
N ILE A 328 26.94 -10.13 22.66
CA ILE A 328 28.17 -10.17 23.46
C ILE A 328 27.81 -10.58 24.89
N MET A 329 28.57 -11.51 25.46
CA MET A 329 28.51 -11.81 26.88
C MET A 329 29.66 -11.15 27.61
N HIS A 330 29.37 -10.49 28.73
CA HIS A 330 30.40 -9.86 29.55
C HIS A 330 30.92 -10.84 30.62
N PRO A 331 32.25 -10.96 30.83
CA PRO A 331 32.86 -11.89 31.79
C PRO A 331 32.41 -11.70 33.24
N ARG A 332 31.96 -10.49 33.59
CA ARG A 332 31.45 -10.13 34.93
C ARG A 332 29.94 -10.35 35.08
N GLY A 333 29.29 -10.97 34.09
CA GLY A 333 27.84 -11.08 33.96
C GLY A 333 27.28 -10.07 32.96
N GLY A 334 26.19 -10.43 32.29
CA GLY A 334 25.44 -9.57 31.37
C GLY A 334 25.59 -9.90 29.89
N ILE A 335 24.56 -9.53 29.13
CA ILE A 335 24.48 -9.68 27.68
C ILE A 335 24.58 -8.28 27.07
N SER A 336 25.02 -8.09 25.84
CA SER A 336 24.84 -6.88 25.06
C SER A 336 24.41 -7.30 23.66
N VAL A 337 23.36 -6.68 23.14
CA VAL A 337 22.86 -6.99 21.80
C VAL A 337 23.16 -5.81 20.90
N ILE A 338 24.10 -5.96 20.00
CA ILE A 338 24.37 -5.01 18.90
C ILE A 338 23.52 -5.44 17.70
N TRP A 339 23.09 -4.54 16.82
CA TRP A 339 22.34 -4.88 15.59
C TRP A 339 22.74 -3.99 14.41
#